data_AF-A0ABD4KTF7-F1
#
_entry.id   AF-A0ABD4KTF7-F1
#
_cell.length_a   1.000
_cell.length_b   1.000
_cell.length_c   1.000
_cell.angle_alpha   90.00
_cell.angle_beta   90.00
_cell.angle_gamma   90.00
#
_symmetry.space_group_name_H-M   'P 1'
#
loop_
_entity.id
_entity.type
_entity.pdbx_description
1 polymer ?
#
loop_
_entity_poly.entity_id
_entity_poly.type
_entity_poly.pdbx_seq_one_letter_code
_entity_poly.pdbx_strand_id
1 'polypeptide(L)'
;IPPALIVACFFAEEQAQVDNLQSALDSANQALESFIEENSGEDGLLNDALNDKDKVTKATVTARLKLATDPDEKAALKQAKKLFDAEADAKKALKEAQEALDLAVFKQYPKLSIDE
;
A
#
# COMPACT_ATOMS: atom_id res chain seq x y z
N ILE A 1 -0.14 13.03 30.26
CA ILE A 1 -0.40 13.78 29.01
C ILE A 1 -0.93 12.81 27.96
N PRO A 2 -2.04 13.11 27.24
CA PRO A 2 -2.55 12.27 26.15
C PRO A 2 -1.51 12.04 25.04
N PRO A 3 -1.37 10.82 24.48
CA PRO A 3 -0.42 10.53 23.39
C PRO A 3 -0.56 11.45 22.18
N ALA A 4 -1.80 11.79 21.78
CA ALA A 4 -2.07 12.70 20.67
C ALA A 4 -1.46 14.11 20.88
N LEU A 5 -1.42 14.60 22.12
CA LEU A 5 -0.77 15.88 22.43
C LEU A 5 0.76 15.77 22.40
N ILE A 6 1.31 14.61 22.74
CA ILE A 6 2.75 14.35 22.64
C ILE A 6 3.18 14.34 21.16
N VAL A 7 2.41 13.67 20.30
CA VAL A 7 2.65 13.66 18.85
C VAL A 7 2.58 15.09 18.30
N ALA A 8 1.51 15.82 18.61
CA ALA A 8 1.34 17.19 18.10
C ALA A 8 2.43 18.16 18.56
N CYS A 9 2.97 17.99 19.76
CA CYS A 9 4.00 18.89 20.31
C CYS A 9 5.44 18.49 19.92
N PHE A 10 5.73 17.19 19.75
CA PHE A 10 7.10 16.69 19.63
C PHE A 10 7.39 15.91 18.35
N PHE A 11 6.38 15.42 17.65
CA PHE A 11 6.52 14.52 16.50
C PHE A 11 5.64 14.93 15.31
N ALA A 12 5.51 16.25 15.09
CA ALA A 12 4.69 16.79 14.03
C ALA A 12 5.23 16.42 12.63
N GLU A 13 6.56 16.33 12.47
CA GLU A 13 7.20 15.93 11.22
C GLU A 13 6.96 14.45 10.92
N GLU A 14 7.09 13.58 11.92
CA GLU A 14 6.82 12.15 11.80
C GLU A 14 5.34 11.87 11.53
N GLN A 15 4.42 12.62 12.17
CA GLN A 15 3.00 12.53 11.86
C GLN A 15 2.72 12.96 10.42
N ALA A 16 3.30 14.07 9.95
CA ALA A 16 3.17 14.50 8.56
C ALA A 16 3.73 13.46 7.58
N GLN A 17 4.80 12.75 7.95
CA GLN A 17 5.34 11.64 7.16
C GLN A 17 4.35 10.48 7.07
N VAL A 18 3.72 10.09 8.19
CA VAL A 18 2.66 9.06 8.20
C VAL A 18 1.49 9.46 7.31
N ASP A 19 1.02 10.71 7.40
CA ASP A 19 -0.10 11.21 6.60
C ASP A 19 0.22 11.20 5.10
N ASN A 20 1.45 11.57 4.73
CA ASN A 20 1.92 11.50 3.34
C ASN A 20 1.99 10.05 2.84
N LEU A 21 2.47 9.11 3.66
CA LEU A 21 2.54 7.69 3.30
C LEU A 21 1.15 7.06 3.19
N GLN A 22 0.20 7.46 4.03
CA GLN A 22 -1.20 7.05 3.92
C GLN A 22 -1.79 7.53 2.59
N SER A 23 -1.58 8.80 2.23
CA SER A 23 -2.03 9.36 0.95
C SER A 23 -1.43 8.62 -0.26
N ALA A 24 -0.15 8.21 -0.15
CA ALA A 24 0.53 7.43 -1.18
C ALA A 24 -0.05 6.01 -1.30
N LEU A 25 -0.37 5.34 -0.18
CA LEU A 25 -1.05 4.05 -0.18
C LEU A 25 -2.44 4.15 -0.82
N ASP A 26 -3.21 5.18 -0.48
CA ASP A 26 -4.55 5.39 -1.06
C ASP A 26 -4.48 5.60 -2.57
N SER A 27 -3.48 6.36 -3.04
CA SER A 27 -3.22 6.55 -4.47
C SER A 27 -2.82 5.25 -5.17
N ALA A 28 -1.97 4.43 -4.54
CA ALA A 28 -1.56 3.13 -5.07
C ALA A 28 -2.74 2.14 -5.16
N ASN A 29 -3.60 2.13 -4.14
CA ASN A 29 -4.83 1.33 -4.12
C ASN A 29 -5.76 1.73 -5.27
N GLN A 30 -6.01 3.03 -5.44
CA GLN A 30 -6.86 3.53 -6.52
C GLN A 30 -6.29 3.16 -7.90
N ALA A 31 -4.99 3.37 -8.11
CA ALA A 31 -4.35 3.02 -9.39
C ALA A 31 -4.44 1.52 -9.69
N LEU A 32 -4.28 0.66 -8.68
CA LEU A 32 -4.43 -0.78 -8.82
C LEU A 32 -5.87 -1.19 -9.14
N GLU A 33 -6.84 -0.65 -8.40
CA GLU A 33 -8.27 -0.93 -8.60
C GLU A 33 -8.72 -0.51 -10.00
N SER A 34 -8.46 0.74 -10.39
CA SER A 34 -8.82 1.23 -11.72
C SER A 34 -8.21 0.39 -12.84
N PHE A 35 -6.92 0.03 -12.71
CA PHE A 35 -6.27 -0.81 -13.71
C PHE A 35 -6.90 -2.20 -13.81
N ILE A 36 -7.27 -2.82 -12.68
CA ILE A 36 -7.94 -4.13 -12.67
C ILE A 36 -9.31 -4.02 -13.32
N GLU A 37 -10.11 -3.01 -12.97
CA GLU A 37 -11.45 -2.81 -13.53
C GLU A 37 -11.41 -2.60 -15.04
N GLU A 38 -10.51 -1.75 -15.54
CA GLU A 38 -10.34 -1.48 -16.97
C GLU A 38 -9.90 -2.72 -17.77
N ASN A 39 -9.15 -3.63 -17.13
CA ASN A 39 -8.55 -4.79 -17.80
C ASN A 39 -9.22 -6.13 -17.47
N SER A 40 -10.32 -6.17 -16.71
CA SER A 40 -11.06 -7.40 -16.37
C SER A 40 -12.50 -7.42 -16.93
N GLY A 41 -12.78 -6.58 -17.94
CA GLY A 41 -14.04 -6.57 -18.69
C GLY A 41 -14.09 -7.64 -19.78
N GLU A 42 -15.15 -7.68 -20.61
CA GLU A 42 -15.41 -8.74 -21.60
C GLU A 42 -14.22 -9.02 -22.57
N ASP A 43 -13.48 -7.98 -22.96
CA ASP A 43 -12.26 -8.04 -23.78
C ASP A 43 -10.96 -7.73 -22.99
N GLY A 44 -11.01 -7.88 -21.67
CA GLY A 44 -9.95 -7.49 -20.75
C GLY A 44 -8.71 -8.40 -20.78
N LEU A 45 -7.53 -7.78 -20.79
CA LEU A 45 -6.24 -8.48 -20.80
C LEU A 45 -5.90 -9.22 -19.48
N LEU A 46 -6.72 -9.08 -18.43
CA LEU A 46 -6.57 -9.76 -17.14
C LEU A 46 -7.63 -10.83 -16.89
N ASN A 47 -8.54 -11.11 -17.84
CA ASN A 47 -9.60 -12.11 -17.65
C ASN A 47 -9.04 -13.49 -17.31
N ASP A 48 -7.98 -13.93 -18.02
CA ASP A 48 -7.32 -15.21 -17.76
C ASP A 48 -6.49 -15.21 -16.45
N ALA A 49 -6.42 -14.08 -15.75
CA ALA A 49 -5.81 -13.95 -14.42
C ALA A 49 -6.85 -13.83 -13.29
N LEU A 50 -8.14 -14.01 -13.56
CA LEU A 50 -9.16 -14.14 -12.52
C LEU A 50 -9.01 -15.50 -11.80
N ASN A 51 -9.26 -15.51 -10.48
CA ASN A 51 -9.42 -16.76 -9.73
C ASN A 51 -10.88 -17.24 -9.75
N ASP A 52 -11.16 -18.34 -9.04
CA ASP A 52 -12.51 -18.92 -8.90
C ASP A 52 -13.54 -18.00 -8.21
N LYS A 53 -13.14 -16.80 -7.79
CA LYS A 53 -13.99 -15.77 -7.17
C LYS A 53 -14.02 -14.48 -7.99
N ASP A 54 -13.65 -14.54 -9.26
CA ASP A 54 -13.58 -13.39 -10.17
C ASP A 54 -12.70 -12.26 -9.64
N LYS A 55 -11.58 -12.59 -9.00
CA LYS A 55 -10.60 -11.61 -8.50
C LYS A 55 -9.24 -11.78 -9.15
N VAL A 56 -8.70 -10.66 -9.62
CA VAL A 56 -7.28 -10.54 -9.96
C VAL A 56 -6.49 -10.33 -8.67
N THR A 57 -5.43 -11.13 -8.49
CA THR A 57 -4.51 -11.01 -7.35
C THR A 57 -3.08 -11.05 -7.86
N LYS A 58 -2.13 -10.58 -7.04
CA LYS A 58 -0.70 -10.71 -7.35
C LYS A 58 -0.29 -12.15 -7.71
N ALA A 59 -0.87 -13.13 -7.02
CA ALA A 59 -0.60 -14.54 -7.25
C ALA A 59 -1.11 -15.01 -8.62
N THR A 60 -2.35 -14.67 -8.98
CA THR A 60 -2.95 -15.06 -10.26
C THR A 60 -2.26 -14.36 -11.43
N VAL A 61 -1.94 -13.08 -11.31
CA VAL A 61 -1.14 -12.31 -12.29
C VAL A 61 0.21 -12.99 -12.50
N THR A 62 0.91 -13.37 -11.44
CA THR A 62 2.22 -14.02 -11.53
C THR A 62 2.13 -15.41 -12.15
N ALA A 63 1.08 -16.16 -11.85
CA ALA A 63 0.83 -17.46 -12.47
C ALA A 63 0.56 -17.30 -13.98
N ARG A 64 -0.33 -16.37 -14.34
CA ARG A 64 -0.70 -16.11 -15.74
C ARG A 64 0.46 -15.58 -16.57
N LEU A 65 1.32 -14.72 -16.01
CA LEU A 65 2.49 -14.18 -16.69
C LEU A 65 3.47 -15.27 -17.20
N LYS A 66 3.47 -16.47 -16.57
CA LYS A 66 4.30 -17.61 -17.01
C LYS A 66 3.72 -18.33 -18.22
N LEU A 67 2.41 -18.21 -18.44
CA LEU A 67 1.66 -18.92 -19.47
C LEU A 67 1.35 -18.03 -20.67
N ALA A 68 1.17 -16.73 -20.43
CA ALA A 68 0.88 -15.75 -21.46
C ALA A 68 1.88 -15.86 -22.61
N THR A 69 1.38 -15.79 -23.84
CA THR A 69 2.20 -15.74 -25.06
C THR A 69 2.04 -14.41 -25.77
N ASP A 70 0.85 -13.81 -25.67
CA ASP A 70 0.51 -12.53 -26.25
C ASP A 70 1.33 -11.38 -25.62
N PRO A 71 1.93 -10.50 -26.44
CA PRO A 71 2.76 -9.41 -25.94
C PRO A 71 1.97 -8.35 -25.17
N ASP A 72 0.74 -8.05 -25.57
CA ASP A 72 -0.10 -7.03 -24.96
C ASP A 72 -0.62 -7.51 -23.61
N GLU A 73 -1.08 -8.76 -23.54
CA GLU A 73 -1.43 -9.44 -22.29
C GLU A 73 -0.25 -9.44 -21.31
N LYS A 74 0.95 -9.79 -21.77
CA LYS A 74 2.16 -9.74 -20.94
C LYS A 74 2.45 -8.33 -20.41
N ALA A 75 2.23 -7.31 -21.23
CA ALA A 75 2.43 -5.93 -20.81
C ALA A 75 1.44 -5.56 -19.70
N ALA A 76 0.16 -5.90 -19.86
CA ALA A 76 -0.88 -5.68 -18.87
C ALA A 76 -0.60 -6.45 -17.55
N LEU A 77 -0.23 -7.72 -17.62
CA LEU A 77 0.13 -8.53 -16.46
C LEU A 77 1.36 -7.99 -15.72
N LYS A 78 2.38 -7.52 -16.45
CA LYS A 78 3.54 -6.87 -15.83
C LYS A 78 3.15 -5.56 -15.14
N GLN A 79 2.25 -4.79 -15.75
CA GLN A 79 1.77 -3.55 -15.15
C GLN A 79 0.94 -3.83 -13.89
N ALA A 80 -0.01 -4.77 -13.93
CA ALA A 80 -0.74 -5.23 -12.75
C ALA A 80 0.22 -5.68 -11.63
N LYS A 81 1.24 -6.48 -11.97
CA LYS A 81 2.23 -6.92 -10.99
C LYS A 81 2.96 -5.74 -10.34
N LYS A 82 3.38 -4.74 -11.12
CA LYS A 82 4.04 -3.53 -10.59
C LYS A 82 3.11 -2.74 -9.66
N LEU A 83 1.83 -2.63 -9.99
CA LEU A 83 0.85 -1.95 -9.14
C LEU A 83 0.62 -2.70 -7.82
N PHE A 84 0.54 -4.04 -7.85
CA PHE A 84 0.52 -4.86 -6.63
C PHE A 84 1.81 -4.75 -5.81
N ASP A 85 2.97 -4.63 -6.45
CA ASP A 85 4.24 -4.40 -5.76
C ASP A 85 4.23 -3.01 -5.08
N ALA A 86 3.78 -1.97 -5.79
CA ALA A 86 3.70 -0.60 -5.27
C ALA A 86 2.72 -0.45 -4.09
N GLU A 87 1.53 -1.08 -4.16
CA GLU A 87 0.57 -1.10 -3.04
C GLU A 87 1.16 -1.77 -1.80
N ALA A 88 1.81 -2.93 -1.98
CA ALA A 88 2.45 -3.65 -0.89
C ALA A 88 3.60 -2.85 -0.26
N ASP A 89 4.43 -2.20 -1.08
CA ASP A 89 5.55 -1.38 -0.61
C ASP A 89 5.06 -0.12 0.12
N ALA A 90 4.04 0.57 -0.40
CA ALA A 90 3.44 1.73 0.26
C ALA A 90 2.82 1.35 1.62
N LYS A 91 2.11 0.22 1.68
CA LYS A 91 1.53 -0.33 2.90
C LYS A 91 2.59 -0.68 3.94
N LYS A 92 3.70 -1.27 3.49
CA LYS A 92 4.83 -1.58 4.36
C LYS A 92 5.47 -0.32 4.91
N ALA A 93 5.73 0.68 4.07
CA ALA A 93 6.33 1.94 4.48
C ALA A 93 5.46 2.69 5.49
N LEU A 94 4.14 2.75 5.26
CA LEU A 94 3.19 3.33 6.21
C LEU A 94 3.24 2.63 7.57
N LYS A 95 3.24 1.28 7.56
CA LYS A 95 3.29 0.49 8.80
C LYS A 95 4.59 0.76 9.57
N GLU A 96 5.74 0.75 8.90
CA GLU A 96 7.03 1.00 9.52
C GLU A 96 7.12 2.42 10.11
N ALA A 97 6.57 3.42 9.42
CA ALA A 97 6.51 4.79 9.92
C ALA A 97 5.59 4.92 11.15
N GLN A 98 4.44 4.27 11.14
CA GLN A 98 3.52 4.24 12.29
C GLN A 98 4.18 3.57 13.51
N GLU A 99 4.82 2.41 13.32
CA GLU A 99 5.54 1.71 14.39
C GLU A 99 6.70 2.54 14.96
N ALA A 100 7.41 3.30 14.11
CA ALA A 100 8.46 4.21 14.53
C ALA A 100 7.91 5.39 15.35
N LEU A 101 6.80 5.99 14.91
CA LEU A 101 6.13 7.08 15.63
C LEU A 101 5.61 6.61 17.00
N ASP A 102 4.94 5.46 17.05
CA ASP A 102 4.43 4.88 18.29
C ASP A 102 5.57 4.62 19.30
N LEU A 103 6.70 4.10 18.81
CA LEU A 103 7.89 3.89 19.64
C LEU A 103 8.50 5.21 20.12
N ALA A 104 8.51 6.25 19.29
CA ALA A 104 9.00 7.57 19.66
C ALA A 104 8.13 8.21 20.76
N VAL A 105 6.80 8.13 20.61
CA VAL A 105 5.82 8.59 21.62
C VAL A 105 6.01 7.83 22.94
N PHE A 106 6.15 6.50 22.87
CA PHE A 106 6.40 5.68 24.06
C PHE A 106 7.68 6.08 24.80
N LYS A 107 8.77 6.36 24.07
CA LYS A 107 10.06 6.82 24.63
C LYS A 107 9.99 8.25 25.17
N GLN A 108 9.10 9.09 24.63
CA GLN A 108 8.93 10.46 25.08
C GLN A 108 8.08 10.54 26.35
N TYR A 109 7.10 9.64 26.52
CA TYR A 109 6.21 9.58 27.68
C TYR A 109 6.91 9.70 29.05
N PRO A 110 7.96 8.91 29.38
CA PRO A 110 8.63 9.00 30.68
C PRO A 110 9.46 10.27 30.89
N LYS A 111 9.81 11.00 29.82
CA LYS A 111 10.53 12.29 29.94
C LYS A 111 9.60 13.45 30.28
N LEU A 112 8.32 13.31 29.95
CA LEU A 112 7.28 14.30 30.25
C LEU A 112 6.69 14.13 31.65
N SER A 113 7.05 13.05 32.35
CA SER A 113 6.64 12.77 33.73
C SER A 113 7.67 13.22 34.79
N ILE A 114 8.60 14.13 34.45
CA ILE A 114 9.65 14.63 35.37
C ILE A 114 9.50 16.15 35.65
N ASP A 115 8.27 16.66 35.69
CA ASP A 115 8.02 17.98 36.29
C ASP A 115 7.04 17.77 37.47
N GLU A 116 7.62 17.47 38.64
CA GLU A 116 7.06 17.82 39.95
C GLU A 116 7.71 19.13 40.41
#